data_AF-A0A1I6S9A1-F1
#
_entry.id   AF-A0A1I6S9A1-F1
#
_cell.length_a   1.000
_cell.length_b   1.000
_cell.length_c   1.000
_cell.angle_alpha   90.00
_cell.angle_beta   90.00
_cell.angle_gamma   90.00
#
_symmetry.space_group_name_H-M   'P 1'
#
loop_
_entity.id
_entity.type
_entity.pdbx_description
1 polymer ?
#
loop_
_entity_poly.entity_id
_entity_poly.type
_entity_poly.pdbx_seq_one_letter_code
_entity_poly.pdbx_strand_id
1 'polypeptide(L)'
;MLAKYVRGWMIITSCYFLTLLTFSMLYPTIFQQPIDHNWYKSGIFVGIPLIIVPYLTAGFYVKRFFVNKRSGAVVISLIPVISERLLIFFIGYLLVLGGGDGSMNGISTMMFIRGEAASYYTPSYILCGVLSVLICFVTATYKQNVDQLS
;
A
#
# COMPACT_ATOMS: atom_id res chain seq x y z
N MET A 1 8.61 3.55 23.77
CA MET A 1 8.92 4.06 22.42
C MET A 1 8.43 3.10 21.34
N LEU A 2 8.81 1.83 21.39
CA LEU A 2 8.39 0.77 20.46
C LEU A 2 6.86 0.65 20.27
N ALA A 3 6.08 0.73 21.35
CA ALA A 3 4.62 0.59 21.29
C ALA A 3 3.92 1.60 20.35
N LYS A 4 4.48 2.81 20.18
CA LYS A 4 3.94 3.82 19.24
C LYS A 4 4.16 3.42 17.78
N TYR A 5 5.32 2.84 17.48
CA TYR A 5 5.63 2.34 16.13
C TYR A 5 4.77 1.14 15.77
N VAL A 6 4.65 0.16 16.67
CA VAL A 6 3.80 -1.02 16.47
C VAL A 6 2.34 -0.62 16.26
N ARG A 7 1.80 0.31 17.06
CA ARG A 7 0.45 0.84 16.84
C ARG A 7 0.31 1.53 15.50
N GLY A 8 1.30 2.34 15.09
CA GLY A 8 1.32 2.97 13.78
C GLY A 8 1.28 1.96 12.64
N TRP A 9 2.11 0.91 12.70
CA TRP A 9 2.10 -0.16 11.70
C TRP A 9 0.76 -0.90 11.66
N MET A 10 0.19 -1.26 12.81
CA MET A 10 -1.13 -1.90 12.86
C MET A 10 -2.23 -1.04 12.24
N ILE A 11 -2.22 0.28 12.47
CA ILE A 11 -3.19 1.22 11.87
C ILE A 11 -3.05 1.24 10.35
N ILE A 12 -1.81 1.34 9.84
CA ILE A 12 -1.55 1.40 8.40
C ILE A 12 -1.95 0.10 7.73
N THR A 13 -1.53 -1.03 8.28
CA THR A 13 -1.87 -2.36 7.76
C THR A 13 -3.37 -2.59 7.77
N SER A 14 -4.08 -2.21 8.85
CA SER A 14 -5.54 -2.32 8.90
C SER A 14 -6.20 -1.43 7.86
N CYS A 15 -5.75 -0.18 7.72
CA CYS A 15 -6.25 0.76 6.73
C CYS A 15 -5.98 0.27 5.30
N TYR A 16 -4.82 -0.35 5.06
CA TYR A 16 -4.48 -0.98 3.80
C TYR A 16 -5.47 -2.09 3.44
N PHE A 17 -5.72 -3.05 4.33
CA PHE A 17 -6.64 -4.14 4.06
C PHE A 17 -8.09 -3.67 3.89
N LEU A 18 -8.52 -2.68 4.69
CA LEU A 18 -9.85 -2.06 4.51
C LEU A 18 -9.97 -1.36 3.15
N THR A 19 -8.93 -0.64 2.73
CA THR A 19 -8.88 0.01 1.41
C THR A 19 -8.93 -1.05 0.31
N LEU A 20 -8.10 -2.10 0.40
CA LEU A 20 -8.06 -3.19 -0.56
C LEU A 20 -9.44 -3.84 -0.70
N LEU A 21 -10.06 -4.22 0.42
CA LEU A 21 -11.38 -4.85 0.44
C LEU A 21 -12.44 -3.94 -0.20
N THR A 22 -12.48 -2.68 0.22
CA THR A 22 -13.48 -1.71 -0.26
C THR A 22 -13.36 -1.51 -1.77
N PHE A 23 -12.18 -1.22 -2.29
CA PHE A 23 -11.99 -0.97 -3.72
C PHE A 23 -12.09 -2.24 -4.57
N SER A 24 -11.76 -3.41 -4.01
CA SER A 24 -11.98 -4.69 -4.70
C SER A 24 -13.46 -5.02 -4.84
N MET A 25 -14.28 -4.71 -3.84
CA MET A 25 -15.75 -4.87 -3.90
C MET A 25 -16.41 -3.83 -4.81
N LEU A 26 -15.89 -2.60 -4.84
CA LEU A 26 -16.40 -1.54 -5.71
C LEU A 26 -16.09 -1.79 -7.20
N TYR A 27 -14.96 -2.41 -7.51
CA TYR A 27 -14.53 -2.64 -8.90
C TYR A 27 -15.60 -3.34 -9.77
N PRO A 28 -16.12 -4.53 -9.42
CA PRO A 28 -17.13 -5.20 -10.25
C PRO A 28 -18.44 -4.42 -10.33
N THR A 29 -18.78 -3.66 -9.28
CA THR A 29 -19.98 -2.81 -9.26
C THR A 29 -19.88 -1.67 -10.28
N ILE A 30 -18.70 -1.08 -10.43
CA ILE A 30 -18.47 0.07 -11.32
C ILE A 30 -18.17 -0.36 -12.74
N PHE A 31 -17.28 -1.35 -12.92
CA PHE A 31 -16.78 -1.75 -14.23
C PHE A 31 -17.55 -2.93 -14.84
N GLN A 32 -18.50 -3.53 -14.12
CA GLN A 32 -19.30 -4.68 -14.56
C GLN A 32 -18.44 -5.85 -15.05
N GLN A 33 -17.24 -6.00 -14.48
CA GLN A 33 -16.22 -6.97 -14.86
C GLN A 33 -15.49 -7.47 -13.61
N PRO A 34 -15.03 -8.72 -13.58
CA PRO A 34 -14.24 -9.22 -12.46
C PRO A 34 -12.85 -8.56 -12.46
N ILE A 35 -12.24 -8.48 -11.27
CA ILE A 35 -11.04 -7.66 -11.00
C ILE A 35 -9.78 -8.15 -11.71
N ASP A 36 -9.76 -9.41 -12.08
CA ASP A 36 -8.72 -10.14 -12.80
C ASP A 36 -8.87 -10.02 -14.33
N HIS A 37 -10.01 -9.54 -14.85
CA HIS A 37 -10.26 -9.45 -16.30
C HIS A 37 -9.35 -8.45 -17.01
N ASN A 38 -9.10 -7.28 -16.41
CA ASN A 38 -8.26 -6.24 -16.97
C ASN A 38 -7.31 -5.69 -15.92
N TRP A 39 -6.11 -6.29 -15.85
CA TRP A 39 -5.08 -5.96 -14.85
C TRP A 39 -4.64 -4.51 -14.87
N TYR A 40 -4.68 -3.85 -16.03
CA TYR A 40 -4.33 -2.44 -16.13
C TYR A 40 -5.38 -1.56 -15.45
N LYS A 41 -6.66 -1.77 -15.75
CA LYS A 41 -7.76 -1.02 -15.15
C LYS A 41 -7.89 -1.29 -13.65
N SER A 42 -7.89 -2.56 -13.25
CA SER A 42 -7.98 -2.92 -11.83
C SER A 42 -6.75 -2.48 -11.05
N GLY A 43 -5.56 -2.58 -11.65
CA GLY A 43 -4.33 -2.15 -10.99
C GLY A 43 -4.25 -0.65 -10.76
N ILE A 44 -4.79 0.18 -11.65
CA ILE A 44 -4.92 1.62 -11.43
C ILE A 44 -6.00 1.91 -10.38
N PHE A 45 -7.19 1.33 -10.56
CA PHE A 45 -8.35 1.63 -9.73
C PHE A 45 -8.15 1.24 -8.27
N VAL A 46 -7.55 0.08 -8.01
CA VAL A 46 -7.27 -0.42 -6.66
C VAL A 46 -5.92 0.08 -6.16
N GLY A 47 -4.90 0.14 -7.02
CA GLY A 47 -3.54 0.51 -6.64
C GLY A 47 -3.42 1.97 -6.18
N ILE A 48 -4.09 2.93 -6.84
CA ILE A 48 -4.02 4.35 -6.45
C ILE A 48 -4.51 4.56 -5.00
N PRO A 49 -5.72 4.11 -4.61
CA PRO A 49 -6.18 4.19 -3.24
C PRO A 49 -5.23 3.53 -2.23
N LEU A 50 -4.65 2.36 -2.56
CA LEU A 50 -3.72 1.65 -1.68
C LEU A 50 -2.41 2.42 -1.41
N ILE A 51 -1.96 3.23 -2.38
CA ILE A 51 -0.79 4.11 -2.24
C ILE A 51 -1.12 5.37 -1.44
N ILE A 52 -2.37 5.83 -1.48
CA ILE A 52 -2.76 7.12 -0.90
C ILE A 52 -3.37 6.97 0.49
N VAL A 53 -4.46 6.21 0.62
CA VAL A 53 -5.32 6.22 1.82
C VAL A 53 -4.56 5.75 3.07
N PRO A 54 -3.87 4.59 3.08
CA PRO A 54 -3.16 4.12 4.26
C PRO A 54 -2.05 5.07 4.72
N TYR A 55 -1.40 5.74 3.75
CA TYR A 55 -0.26 6.62 3.99
C TYR A 55 -0.68 8.04 4.41
N LEU A 56 -1.85 8.50 3.98
CA LEU A 56 -2.50 9.67 4.56
C LEU A 56 -2.82 9.42 6.04
N THR A 57 -3.46 8.29 6.35
CA THR A 57 -3.78 7.90 7.73
C THR A 57 -2.52 7.76 8.59
N ALA A 58 -1.46 7.16 8.04
CA ALA A 58 -0.12 7.12 8.64
C ALA A 58 0.40 8.51 9.00
N GLY A 59 0.34 9.44 8.03
CA GLY A 59 0.81 10.80 8.20
C GLY A 59 0.06 11.54 9.31
N PHE A 60 -1.27 11.40 9.37
CA PHE A 60 -2.08 11.96 10.45
C PHE A 60 -1.73 11.35 11.81
N TYR A 61 -1.52 10.04 11.86
CA TYR A 61 -1.09 9.36 13.08
C TYR A 61 0.26 9.90 13.57
N VAL A 62 1.25 10.00 12.68
CA VAL A 62 2.58 10.54 13.00
C VAL A 62 2.46 11.99 13.50
N LYS A 63 1.69 12.83 12.81
CA LYS A 63 1.47 14.24 13.17
C LYS A 63 0.96 14.40 14.61
N ARG A 64 0.11 13.47 15.06
CA ARG A 64 -0.53 13.51 16.39
C ARG A 64 0.34 12.92 17.51
N PHE A 65 1.09 11.85 17.25
CA PHE A 65 1.72 11.06 18.33
C PHE A 65 3.25 11.15 18.42
N PHE A 66 3.91 11.73 17.41
CA PHE A 66 5.37 11.82 17.32
C PHE A 66 5.88 13.25 17.54
N VAL A 67 6.87 13.40 18.42
CA VAL A 67 7.60 14.66 18.63
C VAL A 67 8.46 14.95 17.40
N ASN A 68 9.29 14.00 16.99
CA ASN A 68 10.05 14.09 15.74
C ASN A 68 9.24 13.51 14.57
N LYS A 69 8.42 14.36 13.95
CA LYS A 69 7.50 13.99 12.87
C LYS A 69 8.21 13.43 11.63
N ARG A 70 9.40 13.95 11.30
CA ARG A 70 10.17 13.52 10.13
C ARG A 70 10.67 12.07 10.29
N SER A 71 11.37 11.81 11.40
CA SER A 71 11.85 10.45 11.71
C SER A 71 10.69 9.47 11.89
N GLY A 72 9.62 9.90 12.58
CA GLY A 72 8.42 9.10 12.74
C GLY A 72 7.77 8.70 11.41
N ALA A 73 7.61 9.65 10.49
CA ALA A 73 6.99 9.41 9.18
C ALA A 73 7.78 8.40 8.34
N VAL A 74 9.11 8.52 8.32
CA VAL A 74 9.97 7.59 7.58
C VAL A 74 9.81 6.18 8.13
N VAL A 75 9.97 5.97 9.43
CA VAL A 75 9.93 4.62 10.02
C VAL A 75 8.54 3.99 9.92
N ILE A 76 7.49 4.79 10.13
CA ILE A 76 6.11 4.31 10.09
C ILE A 76 5.65 3.94 8.67
N SER A 77 6.14 4.64 7.64
CA SER A 77 5.75 4.35 6.25
C SER A 77 6.68 3.36 5.55
N LEU A 78 7.99 3.49 5.71
CA LEU A 78 8.98 2.71 4.95
C LEU A 78 8.87 1.21 5.23
N ILE A 79 8.72 0.83 6.51
CA ILE A 79 8.65 -0.58 6.91
C ILE A 79 7.43 -1.27 6.29
N PRO A 80 6.20 -0.75 6.42
CA PRO A 80 5.05 -1.31 5.70
C PRO A 80 5.23 -1.33 4.18
N VAL A 81 5.72 -0.24 3.55
CA VAL A 81 5.91 -0.18 2.08
C VAL A 81 6.78 -1.34 1.59
N ILE A 82 7.95 -1.50 2.21
CA ILE A 82 8.93 -2.51 1.79
C ILE A 82 8.42 -3.90 2.14
N SER A 83 7.93 -4.09 3.36
CA SER A 83 7.48 -5.41 3.84
C SER A 83 6.31 -5.92 3.02
N GLU A 84 5.33 -5.08 2.70
CA GLU A 84 4.18 -5.44 1.86
C GLU A 84 4.62 -5.95 0.49
N ARG A 85 5.48 -5.21 -0.22
CA ARG A 85 5.93 -5.59 -1.58
C ARG A 85 6.75 -6.87 -1.55
N LEU A 86 7.66 -6.98 -0.59
CA LEU A 86 8.47 -8.20 -0.42
C LEU A 86 7.60 -9.40 -0.06
N LEU A 87 6.62 -9.24 0.83
CA LEU A 87 5.71 -10.32 1.23
C LEU A 87 4.84 -10.79 0.06
N ILE A 88 4.25 -9.87 -0.71
CA ILE A 88 3.45 -10.24 -1.89
C ILE A 88 4.32 -10.99 -2.90
N PHE A 89 5.52 -10.49 -3.19
CA PHE A 89 6.45 -11.17 -4.10
C PHE A 89 6.86 -12.55 -3.57
N PHE A 90 7.19 -12.65 -2.28
CA PHE A 90 7.62 -13.89 -1.65
C PHE A 90 6.52 -14.94 -1.64
N ILE A 91 5.28 -14.57 -1.30
CA ILE A 91 4.13 -15.47 -1.36
C ILE A 91 3.90 -15.96 -2.79
N GLY A 92 3.92 -15.05 -3.78
CA GLY A 92 3.78 -15.45 -5.18
C GLY A 92 4.90 -16.37 -5.65
N TYR A 93 6.14 -16.12 -5.23
CA TYR A 93 7.28 -16.98 -5.54
C TYR A 93 7.11 -18.39 -4.95
N LEU A 94 6.70 -18.49 -3.68
CA LEU A 94 6.41 -19.78 -3.04
C LEU A 94 5.27 -20.54 -3.73
N LEU A 95 4.23 -19.84 -4.22
CA LEU A 95 3.14 -20.46 -4.96
C LEU A 95 3.58 -21.02 -6.31
N VAL A 96 4.44 -20.29 -7.04
CA VAL A 96 5.05 -20.81 -8.28
C VAL A 96 5.94 -22.02 -7.97
N LEU A 97 6.74 -21.99 -6.89
CA LEU A 97 7.51 -23.15 -6.45
C LEU A 97 6.64 -24.37 -6.10
N GLY A 98 5.45 -24.13 -5.56
CA GLY A 98 4.48 -25.16 -5.20
C GLY A 98 3.71 -25.78 -6.36
N GLY A 99 4.01 -25.38 -7.61
CA GLY A 99 3.36 -25.90 -8.82
C GLY A 99 2.34 -24.95 -9.46
N GLY A 100 2.31 -23.67 -9.06
CA GLY A 100 1.53 -22.64 -9.75
C GLY A 100 2.07 -22.36 -11.16
N ASP A 101 1.19 -21.89 -12.05
CA ASP A 101 1.54 -21.60 -13.45
C ASP A 101 2.60 -20.49 -13.55
N GLY A 102 3.81 -20.85 -13.98
CA GLY A 102 4.90 -19.90 -14.18
C GLY A 102 6.27 -20.55 -14.09
N SER A 103 7.30 -19.78 -14.45
CA SER A 103 8.70 -20.13 -14.22
C SER A 103 9.24 -19.42 -12.97
N MET A 104 10.32 -19.95 -12.39
CA MET A 104 11.01 -19.34 -11.23
C MET A 104 11.70 -18.00 -11.53
N ASN A 105 11.49 -17.42 -12.72
CA ASN A 105 12.03 -16.12 -13.09
C ASN A 105 11.14 -14.99 -12.55
N GLY A 106 11.74 -13.93 -12.02
CA GLY A 106 11.00 -12.84 -11.34
C GLY A 106 9.92 -12.16 -12.19
N ILE A 107 10.09 -12.09 -13.51
CA ILE A 107 9.07 -11.58 -14.44
C ILE A 107 7.84 -12.49 -14.46
N SER A 108 8.06 -13.81 -14.55
CA SER A 108 6.98 -14.79 -14.57
C SER A 108 6.26 -14.85 -13.23
N THR A 109 6.99 -14.79 -12.10
CA THR A 109 6.40 -14.70 -10.77
C THR A 109 5.53 -13.45 -10.63
N MET A 110 5.98 -12.31 -11.16
CA MET A 110 5.19 -11.09 -11.10
C MET A 110 3.94 -11.15 -11.99
N MET A 111 4.01 -11.80 -13.16
CA MET A 111 2.84 -12.04 -14.01
C MET A 111 1.84 -12.98 -13.33
N PHE A 112 2.32 -14.06 -12.70
CA PHE A 112 1.50 -14.96 -11.90
C PHE A 112 0.78 -14.24 -10.76
N ILE A 113 1.50 -13.43 -9.97
CA ILE A 113 0.89 -12.64 -8.89
C ILE A 113 -0.24 -11.76 -9.42
N ARG A 114 -0.04 -11.09 -10.57
CA ARG A 114 -1.08 -10.22 -11.15
C ARG A 114 -2.28 -10.99 -11.66
N GLY A 115 -2.07 -12.17 -12.24
CA GLY A 115 -3.16 -13.01 -12.73
C GLY A 115 -3.98 -13.60 -11.60
N GLU A 116 -3.32 -14.12 -10.57
CA GLU A 116 -3.92 -15.09 -9.65
C GLU A 116 -4.14 -14.58 -8.22
N ALA A 117 -3.40 -13.56 -7.77
CA ALA A 117 -3.39 -13.18 -6.36
C ALA A 117 -3.70 -11.70 -6.11
N ALA A 118 -3.00 -10.81 -6.81
CA ALA A 118 -3.04 -9.37 -6.60
C ALA A 118 -2.88 -8.65 -7.95
N SER A 119 -3.99 -8.43 -8.65
CA SER A 119 -4.00 -7.73 -9.95
C SER A 119 -3.42 -6.31 -9.90
N TYR A 120 -3.43 -5.68 -8.73
CA TYR A 120 -2.80 -4.38 -8.49
C TYR A 120 -1.28 -4.41 -8.35
N TYR A 121 -0.66 -5.59 -8.21
CA TYR A 121 0.79 -5.75 -8.03
C TYR A 121 1.58 -5.58 -9.35
N THR A 122 1.59 -4.35 -9.85
CA THR A 122 2.20 -3.91 -11.11
C THR A 122 3.57 -3.27 -10.90
N PRO A 123 4.43 -3.09 -11.94
CA PRO A 123 5.74 -2.47 -11.76
C PRO A 123 5.56 -1.01 -11.34
N SER A 124 4.55 -0.35 -11.91
CA SER A 124 4.07 0.96 -11.50
C SER A 124 3.71 0.98 -10.01
N TYR A 125 2.94 0.00 -9.51
CA TYR A 125 2.61 -0.09 -8.08
C TYR A 125 3.86 -0.23 -7.18
N ILE A 126 4.83 -1.06 -7.59
CA ILE A 126 6.09 -1.22 -6.85
C ILE A 126 6.85 0.11 -6.81
N LEU A 127 7.05 0.75 -7.96
CA LEU A 127 7.78 2.03 -8.08
C LEU A 127 7.09 3.17 -7.33
N CYS A 128 5.75 3.21 -7.35
CA CYS A 128 4.96 4.19 -6.61
C CYS A 128 5.00 4.01 -5.09
N GLY A 129 5.70 2.99 -4.55
CA GLY A 129 5.97 2.89 -3.12
C GLY A 129 6.72 4.11 -2.55
N VAL A 130 7.56 4.76 -3.36
CA VAL A 130 8.22 6.03 -2.96
C VAL A 130 7.19 7.14 -2.75
N LEU A 131 6.15 7.21 -3.60
CA LEU A 131 5.08 8.19 -3.46
C LEU A 131 4.30 7.97 -2.16
N SER A 132 4.10 6.71 -1.75
CA SER A 132 3.45 6.37 -0.48
C SER A 132 4.19 6.98 0.72
N VAL A 133 5.51 6.85 0.76
CA VAL A 133 6.36 7.45 1.80
C VAL A 133 6.29 8.98 1.75
N LEU A 134 6.34 9.57 0.56
CA LEU A 134 6.23 11.02 0.38
C LEU A 134 4.89 11.57 0.87
N ILE A 135 3.78 10.90 0.56
CA ILE A 135 2.45 11.28 1.04
C ILE A 135 2.43 11.28 2.58
N CYS A 136 2.90 10.20 3.21
CA CYS A 136 2.98 10.13 4.67
C CYS A 136 3.84 11.26 5.25
N PHE A 137 4.98 11.55 4.63
CA PHE A 137 5.91 12.59 5.07
C PHE A 137 5.29 13.98 4.97
N VAL A 138 4.68 14.32 3.83
CA VAL A 138 4.01 15.60 3.61
C VAL A 138 2.88 15.77 4.61
N THR A 139 1.99 14.79 4.76
CA THR A 139 0.87 14.86 5.69
C THR A 139 1.33 14.98 7.15
N ALA A 140 2.42 14.29 7.53
CA ALA A 140 2.97 14.37 8.88
C ALA A 140 3.56 15.76 9.19
N THR A 141 4.21 16.38 8.21
CA THR A 141 4.96 17.64 8.37
C THR A 141 4.13 18.89 8.08
N TYR A 142 2.99 18.75 7.38
CA TYR A 142 2.12 19.86 7.03
C TYR A 142 1.63 20.60 8.28
N LYS A 143 2.11 21.84 8.48
CA LYS A 143 1.60 22.75 9.49
C LYS A 143 0.31 23.37 8.97
N GLN A 144 -0.77 23.17 9.73
CA GLN A 144 -2.02 23.86 9.49
C GLN A 144 -1.84 25.26 10.11
N ASN A 145 -1.84 26.31 9.30
CA ASN A 145 -1.88 27.70 9.79
C ASN A 145 -3.28 27.94 10.37
N VAL A 146 -3.50 27.58 11.63
CA VAL A 146 -4.78 27.82 12.34
C VAL A 146 -4.65 28.98 13.34
N ASP A 147 -3.53 29.69 13.35
CA ASP A 147 -3.29 30.85 14.23
C ASP A 147 -3.49 32.20 13.52
N GLN A 148 -4.52 32.35 12.68
CA GLN A 148 -4.91 33.65 12.11
C GLN A 148 -6.38 34.04 12.32
N LEU A 149 -7.12 33.31 13.17
CA LEU A 149 -8.55 33.59 13.43
C LEU A 149 -8.95 33.50 14.92
N SER A 150 -8.02 33.62 15.87
CA SER A 150 -8.33 33.78 17.29
C SER A 150 -7.80 35.10 17.84
#